data_AF-A0A397UVL7-F1
#
_entry.id   AF-A0A397UVL7-F1
#
_cell.length_a   1.000
_cell.length_b   1.000
_cell.length_c   1.000
_cell.angle_alpha   90.00
_cell.angle_beta   90.00
_cell.angle_gamma   90.00
#
_symmetry.space_group_name_H-M   'P 1'
#
loop_
_entity.id
_entity.type
_entity.pdbx_description
1 polymer ?
#
loop_
_entity_poly.entity_id
_entity_poly.type
_entity_poly.pdbx_seq_one_letter_code
_entity_poly.pdbx_strand_id
1 'polypeptide(L)'
;MRFIFLAFWPRPMAAAIGRPNNQVTSLIINDQIPGPLIEVNKGDTLVLNVNNDFDEVTTIHSHGIFQRGTPWYDGVPGQTQCGIQPKKSFTYEFQVNQSGTYW
;
A
#
# COMPACT_ATOMS: atom_id res chain seq x y z
N MET A 1 20.39 -3.22 -5.36
CA MET A 1 20.48 -2.61 -4.00
C MET A 1 19.54 -3.40 -3.09
N ARG A 2 19.63 -3.26 -1.77
CA ARG A 2 19.29 -4.30 -0.79
C ARG A 2 17.86 -4.10 -0.24
N PHE A 3 17.01 -5.12 -0.27
CA PHE A 3 15.57 -5.03 -0.02
C PHE A 3 15.07 -6.09 0.98
N ILE A 4 14.02 -5.77 1.75
CA ILE A 4 13.33 -6.67 2.70
C ILE A 4 11.84 -6.75 2.33
N PHE A 5 11.31 -7.96 2.27
CA PHE A 5 9.87 -8.27 2.32
C PHE A 5 9.50 -8.70 3.74
N LEU A 6 8.32 -8.29 4.23
CA LEU A 6 7.30 -9.09 4.94
C LEU A 6 6.20 -8.17 5.52
N ALA A 7 4.98 -8.33 4.99
CA ALA A 7 3.75 -8.63 5.73
C ALA A 7 3.36 -7.81 7.00
N PHE A 8 2.29 -7.01 6.83
CA PHE A 8 1.08 -6.86 7.66
C PHE A 8 1.13 -6.36 9.12
N TRP A 9 0.54 -5.17 9.36
CA TRP A 9 -0.64 -4.93 10.24
C TRP A 9 -0.97 -3.42 10.26
N PRO A 10 -2.16 -2.93 9.85
CA PRO A 10 -2.52 -1.56 10.19
C PRO A 10 -3.82 -1.47 10.97
N ARG A 11 -3.72 -1.34 12.29
CA ARG A 11 -4.79 -0.78 13.11
C ARG A 11 -4.76 0.75 12.97
N PRO A 12 -5.89 1.45 13.13
CA PRO A 12 -5.84 2.88 13.38
C PRO A 12 -5.03 3.10 14.65
N MET A 13 -3.86 3.74 14.54
CA MET A 13 -3.04 4.12 15.68
C MET A 13 -2.91 5.64 15.73
N ALA A 14 -2.90 6.16 16.96
CA ALA A 14 -2.47 7.52 17.21
C ALA A 14 -0.96 7.61 16.91
N ALA A 15 -0.61 8.21 15.78
CA ALA A 15 0.78 8.55 15.48
C ALA A 15 1.06 9.95 16.06
N ALA A 16 2.14 10.09 16.83
CA ALA A 16 2.57 11.39 17.32
C ALA A 16 3.23 12.17 16.19
N ILE A 17 2.49 13.09 15.56
CA ILE A 17 3.03 13.96 14.51
C ILE A 17 3.48 15.28 15.14
N GLY A 18 4.78 15.40 15.42
CA GLY A 18 5.50 16.68 15.45
C GLY A 18 5.19 17.72 16.55
N ARG A 19 4.37 17.47 17.57
CA ARG A 19 4.21 18.40 18.73
C ARG A 19 3.98 17.65 20.06
N PRO A 20 4.50 18.15 21.20
CA PRO A 20 4.20 17.54 22.49
C PRO A 20 2.69 17.67 22.76
N ASN A 21 2.03 16.53 23.00
CA ASN A 21 0.62 16.39 23.39
C ASN A 21 -0.46 16.54 22.29
N ASN A 22 -0.09 16.63 21.00
CA ASN A 22 -1.06 16.56 19.89
C ASN A 22 -1.05 15.17 19.24
N GLN A 23 -1.80 14.24 19.82
CA GLN A 23 -2.08 12.96 19.14
C GLN A 23 -3.03 13.21 17.96
N VAL A 24 -2.66 12.72 16.78
CA VAL A 24 -3.50 12.74 15.60
C VAL A 24 -3.81 11.30 15.23
N THR A 25 -5.10 10.97 15.14
CA THR A 25 -5.52 9.67 14.60
C THR A 25 -5.19 9.66 13.10
N SER A 26 -4.39 8.69 12.67
CA SER A 26 -4.01 8.54 11.26
C SER A 26 -4.27 7.11 10.81
N LEU A 27 -4.63 6.97 9.53
CA LEU A 27 -4.57 5.68 8.86
C LEU A 27 -3.11 5.48 8.45
N ILE A 28 -2.50 4.43 8.97
CA ILE A 28 -1.09 4.13 8.75
C ILE A 28 -0.94 2.72 8.21
N ILE A 29 0.21 2.42 7.60
CA ILE A 29 0.51 1.10 7.06
C ILE A 29 1.60 0.50 7.93
N ASN A 30 1.37 -0.70 8.49
CA ASN A 30 2.35 -1.41 9.33
C ASN A 30 2.81 -0.61 10.56
N ASP A 31 1.86 0.01 11.26
CA ASP A 31 2.09 0.80 12.48
C ASP A 31 3.15 1.92 12.36
N GLN A 32 3.43 2.38 11.15
CA GLN A 32 4.42 3.41 10.87
C GLN A 32 3.92 4.47 9.90
N ILE A 33 4.42 5.69 10.11
CA ILE A 33 4.26 6.82 9.21
C ILE A 33 5.62 7.52 9.05
N PRO A 34 6.21 7.55 7.84
CA PRO A 34 5.73 6.98 6.58
C PRO A 34 5.58 5.44 6.61
N GLY A 35 4.80 4.90 5.68
CA GLY A 35 4.65 3.45 5.49
C GLY A 35 5.98 2.77 5.11
N PRO A 36 5.99 1.42 5.04
CA PRO A 36 7.20 0.67 4.71
C PRO A 36 7.72 1.03 3.32
N LEU A 37 9.04 1.16 3.20
CA LEU A 37 9.69 1.34 1.91
C LEU A 37 9.53 0.07 1.07
N ILE A 38 8.92 0.20 -0.10
CA ILE A 38 8.88 -0.85 -1.13
C ILE A 38 9.89 -0.49 -2.21
N GLU A 39 10.74 -1.45 -2.53
CA GLU A 39 11.96 -1.17 -3.26
C GLU A 39 12.26 -2.42 -4.12
N VAL A 40 12.24 -2.25 -5.45
CA VAL A 40 12.24 -3.34 -6.45
C VAL A 40 13.07 -2.94 -7.66
N ASN A 41 13.58 -3.90 -8.44
CA ASN A 41 14.29 -3.60 -9.68
C ASN A 41 13.34 -3.59 -10.87
N LYS A 42 13.73 -2.84 -11.91
CA LYS A 42 13.04 -2.90 -13.20
C LYS A 42 13.11 -4.32 -13.76
N GLY A 43 11.94 -4.86 -14.12
CA GLY A 43 11.75 -6.21 -14.62
C GLY A 43 11.22 -7.20 -13.57
N ASP A 44 11.31 -6.86 -12.28
CA ASP A 44 10.79 -7.69 -11.20
C ASP A 44 9.25 -7.71 -11.23
N THR A 45 8.67 -8.81 -10.76
CA THR A 45 7.23 -8.90 -10.48
C THR A 45 7.01 -8.58 -9.01
N LEU A 46 6.27 -7.50 -8.74
CA LEU A 46 5.88 -7.13 -7.39
C LEU A 46 4.59 -7.86 -7.03
N VAL A 47 4.63 -8.65 -5.96
CA VAL A 47 3.46 -9.27 -5.34
C VAL A 47 3.24 -8.63 -3.98
N LEU A 48 2.19 -7.82 -3.86
CA LEU A 48 1.81 -7.13 -2.63
C LEU A 48 0.48 -7.68 -2.12
N ASN A 49 0.54 -8.51 -1.09
CA ASN A 49 -0.66 -8.88 -0.36
C ASN A 49 -0.97 -7.77 0.67
N VAL A 50 -2.21 -7.29 0.68
CA VAL A 50 -2.69 -6.18 1.52
C VAL A 50 -3.84 -6.69 2.37
N ASN A 51 -3.69 -6.58 3.69
CA ASN A 51 -4.75 -6.89 4.65
C ASN A 51 -5.39 -5.58 5.13
N ASN A 52 -6.69 -5.45 4.93
CA ASN A 52 -7.44 -4.31 5.44
C ASN A 52 -7.92 -4.60 6.87
N ASP A 53 -7.14 -4.17 7.86
CA ASP A 53 -7.50 -4.29 9.27
C ASP A 53 -8.38 -3.12 9.76
N PHE A 54 -8.76 -2.19 8.89
CA PHE A 54 -9.72 -1.13 9.20
C PHE A 54 -11.17 -1.67 9.23
N ASP A 55 -12.08 -0.84 9.72
CA ASP A 55 -13.53 -1.10 9.69
C ASP A 55 -14.20 -0.46 8.46
N GLU A 56 -13.41 0.11 7.56
CA GLU A 56 -13.85 0.77 6.33
C GLU A 56 -13.28 0.07 5.09
N VAL A 57 -13.92 0.24 3.93
CA VAL A 57 -13.40 -0.27 2.65
C VAL A 57 -12.18 0.55 2.23
N THR A 58 -11.09 -0.10 1.82
CA THR A 58 -9.85 0.58 1.42
C THR A 58 -9.24 -0.01 0.15
N THR A 59 -8.29 0.71 -0.46
CA THR A 59 -7.46 0.24 -1.57
C THR A 59 -6.07 0.85 -1.47
N ILE A 60 -5.10 0.27 -2.19
CA ILE A 60 -3.78 0.85 -2.39
C ILE A 60 -3.61 1.17 -3.86
N HIS A 61 -3.31 2.43 -4.18
CA HIS A 61 -2.95 2.87 -5.53
C HIS A 61 -1.43 3.02 -5.64
N SER A 62 -0.84 2.42 -6.67
CA SER A 62 0.60 2.55 -6.95
C SER A 62 0.84 3.76 -7.85
N HIS A 63 0.99 4.94 -7.26
CA HIS A 63 1.10 6.22 -7.94
C HIS A 63 2.29 6.25 -8.90
N GLY A 64 2.00 6.49 -10.18
CA GLY A 64 3.00 6.56 -11.24
C GLY A 64 3.38 5.20 -11.83
N ILE A 65 2.80 4.09 -11.35
CA ILE A 65 2.91 2.80 -12.01
C ILE A 65 1.89 2.68 -13.14
N PHE A 66 2.35 2.45 -14.37
CA PHE A 66 1.47 2.42 -15.55
C PHE A 66 0.51 1.22 -15.63
N GLN A 67 0.71 0.17 -14.83
CA GLN A 67 -0.12 -1.04 -14.82
C GLN A 67 -0.38 -1.64 -16.21
N ARG A 68 0.65 -1.67 -17.08
CA ARG A 68 0.52 -2.18 -18.45
C ARG A 68 0.21 -3.67 -18.43
N GLY A 69 -1.00 -4.04 -18.88
CA GLY A 69 -1.48 -5.43 -18.87
C GLY A 69 -2.08 -5.88 -17.54
N THR A 70 -2.07 -5.02 -16.52
CA THR A 70 -2.61 -5.29 -15.17
C THR A 70 -3.45 -4.13 -14.61
N PRO A 71 -4.35 -3.49 -15.40
CA PRO A 71 -5.07 -2.30 -14.94
C PRO A 71 -5.95 -2.56 -13.71
N TRP A 72 -6.41 -3.80 -13.49
CA TRP A 72 -7.18 -4.19 -12.29
C TRP A 72 -6.37 -4.18 -10.97
N TYR A 73 -5.04 -4.01 -11.04
CA TYR A 73 -4.17 -3.80 -9.88
C TYR A 73 -3.82 -2.32 -9.64
N ASP A 74 -4.48 -1.39 -10.33
CA ASP A 74 -4.23 0.04 -10.15
C ASP A 74 -4.77 0.59 -8.81
N GLY A 75 -5.76 -0.05 -8.17
CA GLY A 75 -6.19 0.37 -6.83
C GLY A 75 -7.26 1.46 -6.76
N VAL A 76 -7.97 1.75 -7.86
CA VAL A 76 -9.01 2.78 -7.91
C VAL A 76 -10.38 2.12 -7.66
N PRO A 77 -11.03 2.37 -6.50
CA PRO A 77 -12.29 1.74 -6.16
C PRO A 77 -13.40 2.17 -7.11
N GLY A 78 -14.19 1.21 -7.59
CA GLY A 78 -15.28 1.44 -8.55
C GLY A 78 -14.83 1.58 -10.01
N GLN A 79 -13.51 1.56 -10.29
CA GLN A 79 -12.98 1.60 -11.65
C GLN A 79 -12.14 0.37 -11.97
N THR A 80 -11.07 0.15 -11.22
CA THR A 80 -10.15 -0.97 -11.47
C THR A 80 -10.36 -2.14 -10.51
N GLN A 81 -10.96 -1.90 -9.34
CA GLN A 81 -11.41 -2.93 -8.40
C GLN A 81 -12.58 -2.43 -7.54
N CYS A 82 -13.31 -3.32 -6.86
CA CYS A 82 -14.42 -2.92 -5.98
C CYS A 82 -13.98 -2.24 -4.67
N GLY A 83 -12.79 -2.57 -4.16
CA GLY A 83 -12.32 -2.18 -2.83
C GLY A 83 -12.10 -3.38 -1.92
N ILE A 84 -11.08 -3.31 -1.07
CA ILE A 84 -10.77 -4.35 -0.08
C ILE A 84 -11.71 -4.14 1.11
N GLN A 85 -12.63 -5.08 1.29
CA GLN A 85 -13.61 -5.01 2.38
C GLN A 85 -12.93 -5.07 3.76
N PRO A 86 -13.58 -4.56 4.83
CA PRO A 86 -13.07 -4.68 6.19
C PRO A 86 -12.71 -6.12 6.56
N LYS A 87 -11.55 -6.29 7.19
CA LYS A 87 -10.98 -7.58 7.61
C LYS A 87 -10.80 -8.59 6.46
N LYS A 88 -10.68 -8.10 5.22
CA LYS A 88 -10.36 -8.91 4.05
C LYS A 88 -8.99 -8.54 3.49
N SER A 89 -8.49 -9.41 2.64
CA SER A 89 -7.20 -9.26 1.99
C SER A 89 -7.36 -9.22 0.48
N PHE A 90 -6.41 -8.57 -0.18
CA PHE A 90 -6.30 -8.56 -1.63
C PHE A 90 -4.83 -8.59 -2.03
N THR A 91 -4.50 -9.34 -3.08
CA THR A 91 -3.14 -9.45 -3.59
C THR A 91 -3.03 -8.71 -4.92
N TYR A 92 -2.17 -7.70 -4.94
CA TYR A 92 -1.72 -7.01 -6.14
C TYR A 92 -0.53 -7.75 -6.74
N GLU A 93 -0.52 -7.96 -8.05
CA GLU A 93 0.56 -8.67 -8.73
C GLU A 93 0.84 -8.05 -10.10
N PHE A 94 1.96 -7.35 -10.26
CA PHE A 94 2.30 -6.73 -11.54
C PHE A 94 3.80 -6.61 -11.76
N GLN A 95 4.20 -6.60 -13.03
CA GLN A 95 5.59 -6.41 -13.42
C GLN A 95 5.97 -4.92 -13.39
N VAL A 96 7.08 -4.61 -12.71
CA VAL A 96 7.59 -3.24 -12.61
C VAL A 96 8.55 -2.98 -13.76
N ASN A 97 8.03 -2.44 -14.86
CA ASN A 97 8.82 -2.13 -16.06
C ASN A 97 9.32 -0.67 -16.13
N GLN A 98 9.24 0.05 -15.01
CA GLN A 98 9.65 1.45 -14.89
C GLN A 98 10.79 1.61 -13.88
N SER A 99 11.47 2.77 -13.94
CA SER A 99 12.55 3.13 -13.01
C SER A 99 12.35 4.57 -12.56
N GLY A 100 12.42 4.80 -11.25
CA GLY A 100 12.21 6.11 -10.66
C GLY A 100 11.76 5.98 -9.20
N THR A 101 11.29 7.10 -8.65
CA THR A 101 10.68 7.17 -7.32
C THR A 101 9.17 7.32 -7.49
N TYR A 102 8.41 6.43 -6.85
CA TYR A 102 6.96 6.33 -6.91
C TYR A 102 6.41 6.21 -5.48
N TRP A 103 5.08 6.30 -5.31
CA TRP A 103 4.44 6.28 -3.99
C TRP A 103 3.03 5.67 -4.03
#